data_AF-A0A3M2G8P4-F1
#
_entry.id   AF-A0A3M2G8P4-F1
#
_cell.length_a   1.000
_cell.length_b   1.000
_cell.length_c   1.000
_cell.angle_alpha   90.00
_cell.angle_beta   90.00
_cell.angle_gamma   90.00
#
_symmetry.space_group_name_H-M   'P 1'
#
loop_
_entity.id
_entity.type
_entity.pdbx_description
1 polymer ?
#
loop_
_entity_poly.entity_id
_entity_poly.type
_entity_poly.pdbx_seq_one_letter_code
_entity_poly.pdbx_strand_id
1 'polypeptide(L)'
;MAAYEKTLAGDSGTVAVESAPAPQASHQREIFISYAWGGESEVMADRIEQALVAREIPLIRDKRNLGFKGRIRDFMREIGRGKAVIVIISDKYLKSENCMFELIEIAKNGDFYDRIFPIVLEDAQIYKPVARLNYIKYWEHEITALDEAMKDVNAANLQGIRESMDLYTEIRATMSRLVDILADMNALTPETHTESGFAELIAAIEAKINE
;
A
#
# COMPACT_ATOMS: atom_id res chain seq x y z
N MET A 1 -44.92 -17.22 -61.45
CA MET A 1 -44.28 -18.36 -60.78
C MET A 1 -43.27 -17.79 -59.80
N ALA A 2 -43.64 -17.79 -58.52
CA ALA A 2 -42.86 -17.66 -57.27
C ALA A 2 -41.75 -16.58 -57.17
N ALA A 3 -41.51 -15.91 -56.06
CA ALA A 3 -42.16 -15.65 -54.77
C ALA A 3 -41.09 -14.88 -53.97
N TYR A 4 -41.49 -13.84 -53.21
CA TYR A 4 -40.83 -13.35 -51.98
C TYR A 4 -39.36 -12.81 -52.12
N GLU A 5 -38.89 -11.74 -51.49
CA GLU A 5 -39.35 -11.02 -50.31
C GLU A 5 -38.60 -9.67 -50.16
N LYS A 6 -39.34 -8.68 -49.67
CA LYS A 6 -38.96 -7.63 -48.70
C LYS A 6 -37.75 -6.70 -48.98
N THR A 7 -38.11 -5.49 -49.40
CA THR A 7 -37.43 -4.23 -49.11
C THR A 7 -37.28 -4.00 -47.60
N LEU A 8 -36.07 -3.68 -47.14
CA LEU A 8 -35.84 -2.84 -45.96
C LEU A 8 -34.73 -1.84 -46.29
N ALA A 9 -35.08 -0.56 -46.18
CA ALA A 9 -34.22 0.59 -46.36
C ALA A 9 -33.12 0.61 -45.29
N GLY A 10 -31.89 0.93 -45.73
CA GLY A 10 -30.79 1.24 -44.83
C GLY A 10 -31.01 2.60 -44.20
N ASP A 11 -31.10 2.62 -42.88
CA ASP A 11 -30.95 3.83 -42.08
C ASP A 11 -29.59 3.76 -41.37
N SER A 12 -28.64 4.55 -41.86
CA SER A 12 -27.30 4.69 -41.30
C SER A 12 -27.37 5.59 -40.06
N GLY A 13 -27.84 5.04 -38.95
CA GLY A 13 -27.77 5.65 -37.63
C GLY A 13 -26.58 5.11 -36.85
N THR A 14 -25.42 5.76 -36.94
CA THR A 14 -24.33 5.57 -35.98
C THR A 14 -24.76 6.16 -34.63
N VAL A 15 -25.23 5.30 -33.72
CA VAL A 15 -25.44 5.68 -32.33
C VAL A 15 -24.06 5.72 -31.66
N ALA A 16 -23.55 6.92 -31.42
CA ALA A 16 -22.39 7.11 -30.56
C ALA A 16 -22.78 6.66 -29.15
N VAL A 17 -22.19 5.54 -28.72
CA VAL A 17 -22.27 5.09 -27.32
C VAL A 17 -21.36 6.02 -26.53
N GLU A 18 -21.93 7.10 -26.01
CA GLU A 18 -21.26 7.95 -25.05
C GLU A 18 -21.11 7.15 -23.76
N SER A 19 -19.91 6.60 -23.54
CA SER A 19 -19.58 5.90 -22.31
C SER A 19 -19.61 6.91 -21.17
N ALA A 20 -20.57 6.77 -20.26
CA ALA A 20 -20.58 7.51 -19.01
C ALA A 20 -19.22 7.37 -18.31
N PRO A 21 -18.65 8.45 -17.74
CA PRO A 21 -17.43 8.34 -16.96
C PRO A 21 -17.69 7.39 -15.78
N ALA A 22 -16.74 6.48 -15.53
CA ALA A 22 -16.76 5.64 -14.34
C ALA A 22 -16.91 6.52 -13.09
N PRO A 23 -17.64 6.09 -12.05
CA PRO A 23 -17.71 6.86 -10.82
C PRO A 23 -16.29 6.99 -10.27
N GLN A 24 -15.75 8.21 -10.24
CA GLN A 24 -14.57 8.48 -9.43
C GLN A 24 -15.01 8.31 -7.98
N ALA A 25 -14.75 7.15 -7.40
CA ALA A 25 -14.94 6.92 -5.98
C ALA A 25 -14.19 8.04 -5.24
N SER A 26 -14.86 8.72 -4.31
CA SER A 26 -14.24 9.79 -3.55
C SER A 26 -13.20 9.18 -2.59
N HIS A 27 -11.96 9.01 -3.07
CA HIS A 27 -10.80 8.57 -2.28
C HIS A 27 -10.55 9.47 -1.05
N GLN A 28 -11.20 10.65 -1.01
CA GLN A 28 -11.24 11.61 0.10
C GLN A 28 -11.83 11.09 1.42
N ARG A 29 -12.27 9.84 1.54
CA ARG A 29 -12.67 9.25 2.83
C ARG A 29 -12.11 7.84 3.07
N GLU A 30 -11.25 7.37 2.18
CA GLU A 30 -10.72 6.01 2.28
C GLU A 30 -9.57 5.97 3.29
N ILE A 31 -9.73 5.12 4.30
CA ILE A 31 -8.70 4.81 5.29
C ILE A 31 -8.16 3.44 4.94
N PHE A 32 -6.84 3.33 4.81
CA PHE A 32 -6.17 2.07 4.52
C PHE A 32 -5.34 1.61 5.72
N ILE A 33 -5.11 0.31 5.82
CA ILE A 33 -4.11 -0.26 6.73
C ILE A 33 -3.12 -1.12 5.96
N SER A 34 -1.84 -0.77 6.08
CA SER A 34 -0.69 -1.50 5.52
C SER A 34 0.09 -2.18 6.63
N TYR A 35 0.35 -3.47 6.49
CA TYR A 35 1.03 -4.28 7.50
C TYR A 35 1.59 -5.59 6.91
N ALA A 36 2.65 -6.13 7.53
CA ALA A 36 3.16 -7.43 7.15
C ALA A 36 2.22 -8.56 7.63
N TRP A 37 1.86 -9.50 6.75
CA TRP A 37 0.85 -10.51 7.10
C TRP A 37 1.34 -11.53 8.14
N GLY A 38 0.44 -11.97 9.01
CA GLY A 38 0.71 -12.92 10.10
C GLY A 38 1.46 -12.32 11.28
N GLY A 39 1.60 -13.11 12.35
CA GLY A 39 2.28 -12.69 13.58
C GLY A 39 1.59 -11.52 14.28
N GLU A 40 2.38 -10.71 14.98
CA GLU A 40 1.89 -9.56 15.77
C GLU A 40 1.30 -8.45 14.91
N SER A 41 1.84 -8.23 13.71
CA SER A 41 1.30 -7.26 12.76
C SER A 41 -0.16 -7.59 12.37
N GLU A 42 -0.50 -8.86 12.17
CA GLU A 42 -1.89 -9.27 11.92
C GLU A 42 -2.79 -9.04 13.13
N VAL A 43 -2.32 -9.42 14.32
CA VAL A 43 -3.08 -9.25 15.57
C VAL A 43 -3.36 -7.77 15.83
N MET A 44 -2.38 -6.90 15.59
CA MET A 44 -2.54 -5.46 15.72
C MET A 44 -3.53 -4.91 14.68
N ALA A 45 -3.43 -5.34 13.42
CA ALA A 45 -4.36 -4.95 12.36
C ALA A 45 -5.80 -5.36 12.69
N ASP A 46 -6.01 -6.57 13.23
CA ASP A 46 -7.33 -7.04 13.65
C ASP A 46 -7.92 -6.19 14.78
N ARG A 47 -7.11 -5.80 15.76
CA ARG A 47 -7.53 -4.94 16.87
C ARG A 47 -7.92 -3.54 16.40
N ILE A 48 -7.11 -2.95 15.51
CA ILE A 48 -7.38 -1.63 14.92
C ILE A 48 -8.67 -1.67 14.10
N GLU A 49 -8.86 -2.70 13.26
CA GLU A 49 -10.09 -2.88 12.49
C GLU A 49 -11.31 -2.95 13.41
N GLN A 50 -11.25 -3.75 14.47
CA GLN A 50 -12.36 -3.85 15.44
C GLN A 50 -12.67 -2.51 16.11
N ALA A 51 -11.65 -1.75 16.50
CA ALA A 51 -11.81 -0.45 17.15
C ALA A 51 -12.44 0.59 16.21
N LEU A 52 -12.04 0.62 14.93
CA LEU A 52 -12.62 1.50 13.91
C LEU A 52 -14.05 1.11 13.53
N VAL A 53 -14.33 -0.19 13.38
CA VAL A 53 -15.68 -0.70 13.11
C VAL A 53 -16.66 -0.32 14.23
N ALA A 54 -16.22 -0.36 15.49
CA ALA A 54 -17.02 0.08 16.64
C ALA A 54 -17.39 1.59 16.60
N ARG A 55 -16.70 2.37 15.76
CA ARG A 55 -16.95 3.80 15.51
C ARG A 55 -17.58 4.07 14.14
N GLU A 56 -18.00 3.03 13.43
CA GLU A 56 -18.56 3.11 12.07
C GLU A 56 -17.59 3.75 11.05
N ILE A 57 -16.29 3.64 11.31
CA ILE A 57 -15.24 4.15 10.42
C ILE A 57 -14.81 3.02 9.47
N PRO A 58 -15.04 3.14 8.14
CA PRO A 58 -14.69 2.09 7.20
C PRO A 58 -13.18 2.01 7.00
N LEU A 59 -12.61 0.83 7.23
CA LEU A 59 -11.20 0.54 7.02
C LEU A 59 -11.02 -0.42 5.83
N ILE A 60 -10.13 -0.08 4.91
CA ILE A 60 -9.74 -0.94 3.79
C ILE A 60 -8.43 -1.64 4.17
N ARG A 61 -8.48 -2.96 4.32
CA ARG A 61 -7.28 -3.77 4.56
C ARG A 61 -6.54 -4.05 3.26
N ASP A 62 -5.22 -4.04 3.37
CA ASP A 62 -4.33 -4.57 2.34
C ASP A 62 -4.67 -6.03 1.94
N LYS A 63 -5.34 -6.76 2.84
CA LYS A 63 -5.58 -8.20 2.71
C LYS A 63 -6.85 -8.63 1.95
N ARG A 64 -7.73 -7.72 1.50
CA ARG A 64 -9.13 -8.11 1.14
C ARG A 64 -9.72 -7.60 -0.17
N ASN A 65 -9.14 -6.61 -0.87
CA ASN A 65 -9.77 -6.08 -2.08
C ASN A 65 -9.18 -6.59 -3.41
N LEU A 66 -8.12 -7.38 -3.37
CA LEU A 66 -7.69 -8.15 -4.54
C LEU A 66 -8.48 -9.45 -4.58
N GLY A 67 -9.64 -9.43 -5.20
CA GLY A 67 -10.35 -10.66 -5.57
C GLY A 67 -9.44 -11.61 -6.37
N PHE A 68 -9.85 -12.87 -6.56
CA PHE A 68 -9.08 -13.83 -7.36
C PHE A 68 -8.67 -13.22 -8.73
N LYS A 69 -7.35 -13.18 -9.01
CA LYS A 69 -6.71 -12.54 -10.18
C LYS A 69 -6.61 -11.00 -10.16
N GLY A 70 -6.83 -10.35 -9.02
CA GLY A 70 -6.55 -8.93 -8.84
C GLY A 70 -5.07 -8.59 -9.05
N ARG A 71 -4.77 -7.39 -9.57
CA ARG A 71 -3.40 -6.92 -9.78
C ARG A 71 -2.88 -6.21 -8.53
N ILE A 72 -2.02 -6.91 -7.77
CA ILE A 72 -1.48 -6.46 -6.48
C ILE A 72 -0.93 -5.03 -6.56
N ARG A 73 -0.14 -4.73 -7.60
CA ARG A 73 0.46 -3.39 -7.80
C ARG A 73 -0.56 -2.29 -8.12
N ASP A 74 -1.72 -2.61 -8.70
CA ASP A 74 -2.76 -1.59 -8.94
C ASP A 74 -3.40 -1.19 -7.63
N PHE A 75 -3.72 -2.17 -6.78
CA PHE A 75 -4.31 -1.93 -5.47
C PHE A 75 -3.36 -1.20 -4.52
N MET A 76 -2.07 -1.55 -4.51
CA MET A 76 -1.05 -0.81 -3.74
C MET A 76 -0.96 0.67 -4.15
N ARG A 77 -1.18 0.98 -5.44
CA ARG A 77 -1.26 2.36 -5.94
C ARG A 77 -2.52 3.08 -5.46
N GLU A 78 -3.62 2.37 -5.21
CA GLU A 78 -4.83 2.92 -4.59
C GLU A 78 -4.60 3.25 -3.12
N ILE A 79 -3.93 2.36 -2.35
CA ILE A 79 -3.49 2.64 -0.97
C ILE A 79 -2.66 3.92 -0.94
N GLY A 80 -1.72 4.06 -1.89
CA GLY A 80 -0.89 5.24 -2.06
C GLY A 80 -1.68 6.55 -2.19
N ARG A 81 -2.97 6.53 -2.55
CA ARG A 81 -3.84 7.71 -2.70
C ARG A 81 -4.83 7.92 -1.55
N GLY A 82 -4.91 7.00 -0.60
CA GLY A 82 -5.86 7.08 0.51
C GLY A 82 -5.67 8.30 1.41
N LYS A 83 -6.76 8.89 1.92
CA LYS A 83 -6.69 10.12 2.73
C LYS A 83 -5.95 9.92 4.05
N ALA A 84 -6.09 8.73 4.64
CA ALA A 84 -5.36 8.30 5.84
C ALA A 84 -4.87 6.87 5.65
N VAL A 85 -3.62 6.60 6.03
CA VAL A 85 -3.02 5.27 5.92
C VAL A 85 -2.37 4.90 7.25
N ILE A 86 -2.95 3.90 7.91
CA ILE A 86 -2.38 3.30 9.11
C ILE A 86 -1.27 2.34 8.66
N VAL A 87 -0.05 2.52 9.18
CA VAL A 87 1.09 1.69 8.79
C VAL A 87 1.63 0.97 10.02
N ILE A 88 1.49 -0.35 10.07
CA ILE A 88 2.06 -1.16 11.15
C ILE A 88 3.48 -1.57 10.78
N ILE A 89 4.45 -0.90 11.38
CA ILE A 89 5.87 -1.09 11.12
C ILE A 89 6.41 -2.20 12.04
N SER A 90 6.86 -3.30 11.43
CA SER A 90 7.58 -4.40 12.07
C SER A 90 8.91 -4.67 11.38
N ASP A 91 9.78 -5.51 11.96
CA ASP A 91 10.99 -5.96 11.27
C ASP A 91 10.67 -6.61 9.93
N LYS A 92 9.61 -7.44 9.92
CA LYS A 92 9.10 -8.09 8.71
C LYS A 92 8.60 -7.09 7.67
N TYR A 93 7.93 -6.01 8.09
CA TYR A 93 7.47 -4.95 7.20
C TYR A 93 8.65 -4.32 6.44
N LEU A 94 9.70 -3.92 7.17
CA LEU A 94 10.86 -3.21 6.62
C LEU A 94 11.75 -4.07 5.72
N LYS A 95 11.53 -5.39 5.71
CA LYS A 95 12.20 -6.39 4.86
C LYS A 95 11.29 -6.96 3.77
N SER A 96 10.03 -6.53 3.68
CA SER A 96 9.09 -7.05 2.69
C SER A 96 9.04 -6.14 1.46
N GLU A 97 9.22 -6.73 0.27
CA GLU A 97 9.08 -6.04 -1.02
C GLU A 97 7.73 -5.32 -1.15
N ASN A 98 6.64 -6.01 -0.83
CA ASN A 98 5.28 -5.49 -0.93
C ASN A 98 5.05 -4.30 0.03
N CYS A 99 5.36 -4.48 1.32
CA CYS A 99 5.20 -3.42 2.33
C CYS A 99 6.04 -2.17 1.99
N MET A 100 7.27 -2.37 1.52
CA MET A 100 8.15 -1.25 1.17
C MET A 100 7.72 -0.56 -0.12
N PHE A 101 7.22 -1.31 -1.12
CA PHE A 101 6.60 -0.73 -2.30
C PHE A 101 5.42 0.16 -1.93
N GLU A 102 4.50 -0.33 -1.08
CA GLU A 102 3.38 0.47 -0.58
C GLU A 102 3.84 1.75 0.13
N LEU A 103 4.83 1.64 1.03
CA LEU A 103 5.36 2.79 1.75
C LEU A 103 5.93 3.86 0.80
N ILE A 104 6.61 3.42 -0.25
CA ILE A 104 7.14 4.30 -1.31
C ILE A 104 6.00 4.93 -2.10
N GLU A 105 4.96 4.17 -2.46
CA GLU A 105 3.81 4.72 -3.19
C GLU A 105 3.05 5.74 -2.35
N ILE A 106 2.87 5.52 -1.04
CA ILE A 106 2.28 6.53 -0.13
C ILE A 106 3.14 7.80 -0.16
N ALA A 107 4.46 7.67 -0.06
CA ALA A 107 5.37 8.82 -0.09
C ALA A 107 5.37 9.58 -1.43
N LYS A 108 5.24 8.88 -2.56
CA LYS A 108 5.16 9.49 -3.90
C LYS A 108 3.89 10.30 -4.13
N ASN A 109 2.81 9.99 -3.41
CA ASN A 109 1.53 10.70 -3.53
C ASN A 109 1.42 11.93 -2.61
N GLY A 110 2.53 12.43 -2.07
CA GLY A 110 2.57 13.69 -1.30
C GLY A 110 2.00 13.58 0.12
N ASP A 111 2.20 14.64 0.90
CA ASP A 111 1.70 14.82 2.27
C ASP A 111 1.94 13.61 3.18
N PHE A 112 3.11 12.96 2.99
CA PHE A 112 3.42 11.68 3.63
C PHE A 112 3.24 11.72 5.14
N TYR A 113 3.82 12.73 5.79
CA TYR A 113 3.72 12.92 7.24
C TYR A 113 2.27 13.08 7.70
N ASP A 114 1.47 13.88 6.98
CA ASP A 114 0.08 14.18 7.35
C ASP A 114 -0.88 13.01 7.10
N ARG A 115 -0.52 12.09 6.20
CA ARG A 115 -1.38 10.99 5.77
C ARG A 115 -1.09 9.67 6.49
N ILE A 116 0.11 9.49 7.06
CA ILE A 116 0.48 8.24 7.71
C ILE A 116 0.18 8.28 9.22
N PHE A 117 -0.31 7.15 9.72
CA PHE A 117 -0.55 6.91 11.14
C PHE A 117 0.26 5.68 11.55
N PRO A 118 1.54 5.86 11.92
CA PRO A 118 2.43 4.73 12.16
C PRO A 118 2.14 4.06 13.51
N ILE A 119 2.13 2.74 13.51
CA ILE A 119 2.12 1.88 14.70
C ILE A 119 3.41 1.07 14.65
N VAL A 120 4.38 1.41 15.49
CA VAL A 120 5.71 0.78 15.48
C VAL A 120 5.73 -0.35 16.50
N LEU A 121 5.88 -1.59 16.01
CA LEU A 121 5.98 -2.77 16.87
C LEU A 121 7.37 -2.88 17.51
N GLU A 122 7.48 -3.66 18.60
CA GLU A 122 8.72 -3.77 19.38
C GLU A 122 9.90 -4.32 18.57
N ASP A 123 9.62 -5.19 17.59
CA ASP A 123 10.64 -5.79 16.73
C ASP A 123 11.21 -4.81 15.68
N ALA A 124 10.53 -3.68 15.42
CA ALA A 124 10.98 -2.68 14.46
C ALA A 124 12.10 -1.81 15.03
N GLN A 125 13.34 -2.06 14.60
CA GLN A 125 14.52 -1.40 15.12
C GLN A 125 14.81 -0.04 14.43
N ILE A 126 13.82 0.86 14.46
CA ILE A 126 13.88 2.13 13.73
C ILE A 126 14.38 3.32 14.56
N TYR A 127 14.61 3.21 15.87
CA TYR A 127 14.99 4.38 16.68
C TYR A 127 16.51 4.57 16.81
N LYS A 128 17.27 3.48 16.81
CA LYS A 128 18.75 3.54 16.96
C LYS A 128 19.41 3.60 15.59
N PRO A 129 20.24 4.62 15.28
CA PRO A 129 20.88 4.74 13.97
C PRO A 129 21.66 3.49 13.55
N VAL A 130 22.41 2.88 14.49
CA VAL A 130 23.17 1.65 14.22
C VAL A 130 22.25 0.49 13.86
N ALA A 131 21.06 0.40 14.46
CA ALA A 131 20.11 -0.67 14.15
C ALA A 131 19.42 -0.43 12.79
N ARG A 132 19.16 0.83 12.41
CA ARG A 132 18.66 1.18 11.06
C ARG A 132 19.59 0.70 9.95
N LEU A 133 20.91 0.71 10.20
CA LEU A 133 21.89 0.20 9.23
C LEU A 133 21.68 -1.29 8.90
N ASN A 134 21.01 -2.07 9.74
CA ASN A 134 20.73 -3.48 9.44
C ASN A 134 19.69 -3.61 8.31
N TYR A 135 18.69 -2.72 8.23
CA TYR A 135 17.74 -2.70 7.11
C TYR A 135 18.41 -2.24 5.81
N ILE A 136 19.32 -1.27 5.91
CA ILE A 136 20.15 -0.85 4.78
C ILE A 136 20.97 -2.01 4.22
N LYS A 137 21.70 -2.72 5.10
CA LYS A 137 22.49 -3.89 4.72
C LYS A 137 21.64 -5.00 4.12
N TYR A 138 20.44 -5.21 4.67
CA TYR A 138 19.49 -6.20 4.14
C TYR A 138 19.17 -5.92 2.68
N TRP A 139 18.75 -4.69 2.34
CA TRP A 139 18.41 -4.38 0.95
C TRP A 139 19.64 -4.31 0.02
N GLU A 140 20.80 -3.89 0.50
CA GLU A 140 22.06 -3.98 -0.26
C GLU A 140 22.42 -5.43 -0.61
N HIS A 141 22.18 -6.35 0.33
CA HIS A 141 22.35 -7.78 0.10
C HIS A 141 21.34 -8.31 -0.93
N GLU A 142 20.06 -7.97 -0.83
CA GLU A 142 19.04 -8.41 -1.79
C GLU A 142 19.33 -7.91 -3.23
N ILE A 143 19.79 -6.66 -3.37
CA ILE A 143 20.24 -6.10 -4.66
C ILE A 143 21.42 -6.92 -5.20
N THR A 144 22.44 -7.15 -4.37
CA THR A 144 23.65 -7.88 -4.78
C THR A 144 23.31 -9.32 -5.20
N ALA A 145 22.49 -10.02 -4.41
CA ALA A 145 22.07 -11.38 -4.71
C ALA A 145 21.30 -11.47 -6.02
N LEU A 146 20.40 -10.52 -6.29
CA LEU A 146 19.65 -10.47 -7.55
C LEU A 146 20.55 -10.14 -8.75
N ASP A 147 21.50 -9.23 -8.59
CA ASP A 147 22.44 -8.83 -9.64
C ASP A 147 23.36 -10.00 -10.04
N GLU A 148 23.85 -10.76 -9.05
CA GLU A 148 24.63 -11.97 -9.29
C GLU A 148 23.80 -13.03 -10.02
N ALA A 149 22.58 -13.33 -9.56
CA ALA A 149 21.70 -14.30 -10.20
C ALA A 149 21.34 -13.92 -11.65
N MET A 150 21.22 -12.61 -11.94
CA MET A 150 20.95 -12.11 -13.29
C MET A 150 22.13 -12.30 -14.26
N LYS A 151 23.37 -12.31 -13.76
CA LYS A 151 24.57 -12.52 -14.60
C LYS A 151 24.71 -13.96 -15.09
N ASP A 152 24.10 -14.92 -14.39
CA ASP A 152 24.16 -16.35 -14.71
C ASP A 152 23.15 -16.76 -15.81
N VAL A 153 22.31 -15.85 -16.28
CA VAL A 153 21.27 -16.11 -17.29
C VAL A 153 21.41 -15.22 -18.52
N ASN A 154 20.76 -15.58 -19.62
CA ASN A 154 20.70 -14.71 -20.79
C ASN A 154 19.88 -13.44 -20.48
N ALA A 155 20.41 -12.27 -20.86
CA ALA A 155 19.79 -10.98 -20.58
C ALA A 155 18.46 -10.72 -21.33
N ALA A 156 18.10 -11.55 -22.31
CA ALA A 156 16.85 -11.43 -23.05
C ALA A 156 15.63 -11.82 -22.19
N ASN A 157 14.54 -11.07 -22.35
CA ASN A 157 13.22 -11.35 -21.73
C ASN A 157 13.16 -11.32 -20.19
N LEU A 158 14.05 -10.56 -19.54
CA LEU A 158 14.08 -10.42 -18.07
C LEU A 158 13.24 -9.26 -17.50
N GLN A 159 12.20 -8.80 -18.21
CA GLN A 159 11.50 -7.55 -17.88
C GLN A 159 10.99 -7.50 -16.43
N GLY A 160 10.28 -8.55 -15.97
CA GLY A 160 9.78 -8.60 -14.60
C GLY A 160 10.87 -8.67 -13.52
N ILE A 161 12.02 -9.27 -13.84
CA ILE A 161 13.16 -9.35 -12.92
C ILE A 161 13.88 -8.01 -12.82
N ARG A 162 14.00 -7.29 -13.95
CA ARG A 162 14.52 -5.91 -13.97
C ARG A 162 13.63 -4.96 -13.17
N GLU A 163 12.31 -5.13 -13.25
CA GLU A 163 11.37 -4.36 -12.43
C GLU A 163 11.57 -4.61 -10.93
N SER A 164 11.87 -5.85 -10.51
CA SER A 164 12.23 -6.15 -9.10
C SER A 164 13.56 -5.50 -8.71
N MET A 165 14.57 -5.51 -9.59
CA MET A 165 15.86 -4.84 -9.35
C MET A 165 15.68 -3.32 -9.17
N ASP A 166 14.88 -2.69 -10.03
CA ASP A 166 14.55 -1.26 -9.94
C ASP A 166 13.85 -0.96 -8.61
N LEU A 167 12.90 -1.81 -8.21
CA LEU A 167 12.21 -1.68 -6.92
C LEU A 167 13.17 -1.80 -5.74
N TYR A 168 14.05 -2.81 -5.70
CA TYR A 168 14.99 -3.00 -4.61
C TYR A 168 15.94 -1.80 -4.47
N THR A 169 16.38 -1.26 -5.61
CA THR A 169 17.22 -0.06 -5.66
C THR A 169 16.45 1.16 -5.14
N GLU A 170 15.18 1.32 -5.52
CA GLU A 170 14.32 2.40 -5.03
C GLU A 170 14.05 2.28 -3.52
N ILE A 171 13.77 1.07 -3.02
CA ILE A 171 13.63 0.79 -1.59
C ILE A 171 14.90 1.21 -0.86
N ARG A 172 16.06 0.75 -1.32
CA ARG A 172 17.34 1.09 -0.68
C ARG A 172 17.61 2.60 -0.68
N ALA A 173 17.30 3.29 -1.78
CA ALA A 173 17.52 4.73 -1.93
C ALA A 173 16.60 5.57 -1.04
N THR A 174 15.38 5.10 -0.79
CA THR A 174 14.38 5.84 -0.01
C THR A 174 14.34 5.46 1.47
N MET A 175 14.81 4.27 1.83
CA MET A 175 14.75 3.69 3.18
C MET A 175 15.19 4.66 4.28
N SER A 176 16.37 5.25 4.16
CA SER A 176 16.91 6.14 5.21
C SER A 176 15.96 7.30 5.52
N ARG A 177 15.49 7.99 4.47
CA ARG A 177 14.56 9.12 4.62
C ARG A 177 13.23 8.70 5.22
N LEU A 178 12.64 7.59 4.73
CA LEU A 178 11.34 7.13 5.20
C LEU A 178 11.39 6.69 6.67
N VAL A 179 12.42 5.93 7.04
CA VAL A 179 12.63 5.48 8.42
C VAL A 179 12.94 6.66 9.35
N ASP A 180 13.69 7.67 8.88
CA ASP A 180 13.95 8.88 9.67
C ASP A 180 12.66 9.63 9.97
N ILE A 181 11.76 9.78 8.99
CA ILE A 181 10.44 10.39 9.23
C ILE A 181 9.63 9.55 10.22
N LEU A 182 9.53 8.23 10.00
CA LEU A 182 8.76 7.33 10.87
C LEU A 182 9.26 7.37 12.32
N ALA A 183 10.57 7.49 12.52
CA ALA A 183 11.17 7.49 13.85
C ALA A 183 11.15 8.86 14.54
N ASP A 184 10.96 9.94 13.80
CA ASP A 184 10.76 11.30 14.34
C ASP A 184 9.30 11.53 14.77
N MET A 185 8.37 10.74 14.23
CA MET A 185 6.97 10.77 14.65
C MET A 185 6.80 10.26 16.08
N ASN A 186 6.04 11.01 16.88
CA ASN A 186 5.63 10.58 18.22
C ASN A 186 4.54 9.50 18.12
N ALA A 187 4.95 8.27 17.80
CA ALA A 187 4.08 7.12 17.81
C ALA A 187 3.90 6.62 19.26
N LEU A 188 2.65 6.38 19.68
CA LEU A 188 2.40 5.70 20.94
C LEU A 188 2.87 4.23 20.83
N THR A 189 3.19 3.62 21.97
CA THR A 189 3.56 2.21 21.96
C THR A 189 2.34 1.33 21.63
N PRO A 190 2.54 0.12 21.06
CA PRO A 190 1.47 -0.85 20.83
C PRO A 190 0.58 -1.12 22.06
N GLU A 191 1.18 -1.14 23.25
CA GLU A 191 0.50 -1.34 24.54
C GLU A 191 -0.37 -0.14 24.85
N THR A 192 0.17 1.08 24.74
CA THR A 192 -0.56 2.33 25.00
C THR A 192 -1.78 2.46 24.07
N HIS A 193 -1.61 2.11 22.79
CA HIS A 193 -2.72 2.04 21.84
C HIS A 193 -3.77 1.02 22.27
N THR A 194 -3.34 -0.19 22.67
CA THR A 194 -4.28 -1.26 23.06
C THR A 194 -5.03 -0.92 24.35
N GLU A 195 -4.35 -0.41 25.38
CA GLU A 195 -4.92 -0.06 26.68
C GLU A 195 -5.94 1.07 26.60
N SER A 196 -5.70 2.06 25.73
CA SER A 196 -6.62 3.18 25.49
C SER A 196 -7.76 2.84 24.52
N GLY A 197 -7.81 1.61 23.98
CA GLY A 197 -8.76 1.25 22.94
C GLY A 197 -8.57 2.07 21.65
N PHE A 198 -7.33 2.41 21.33
CA PHE A 198 -6.92 3.20 20.15
C PHE A 198 -7.48 4.63 20.12
N ALA A 199 -7.83 5.22 21.26
CA ALA A 199 -8.50 6.51 21.33
C ALA A 199 -7.79 7.64 20.55
N GLU A 200 -6.49 7.82 20.77
CA GLU A 200 -5.69 8.87 20.09
C GLU A 200 -5.56 8.61 18.58
N LEU A 201 -5.37 7.35 18.18
CA LEU A 201 -5.32 6.97 16.76
C LEU A 201 -6.64 7.30 16.07
N ILE A 202 -7.76 6.92 16.69
CA ILE A 202 -9.10 7.17 16.15
C ILE A 202 -9.36 8.67 16.06
N ALA A 203 -9.06 9.44 17.10
CA ALA A 203 -9.24 10.89 17.10
C ALA A 203 -8.43 11.57 15.99
N ALA A 204 -7.17 11.14 15.78
CA ALA A 204 -6.31 11.67 14.73
C ALA A 204 -6.83 11.32 13.32
N ILE A 205 -7.33 10.09 13.13
CA ILE A 205 -7.97 9.67 11.87
C ILE A 205 -9.26 10.45 11.62
N GLU A 206 -10.12 10.60 12.63
CA GLU A 206 -11.37 11.37 12.56
C GLU A 206 -11.11 12.84 12.20
N ALA A 207 -10.10 13.46 12.81
CA ALA A 207 -9.66 14.80 12.42
C ALA A 207 -9.25 14.82 10.94
N LYS A 208 -8.40 13.88 10.52
CA LYS A 208 -7.89 13.82 9.15
C LYS A 208 -8.99 13.63 8.12
N ILE A 209 -9.93 12.71 8.32
CA ILE A 209 -11.00 12.46 7.34
C ILE A 209 -12.01 13.60 7.23
N ASN A 210 -12.08 14.50 8.22
CA ASN A 210 -12.98 15.65 8.25
C ASN A 210 -12.35 16.96 7.75
N GLU A 211 -11.05 16.98 7.45
CA GLU A 211 -10.37 18.09 6.73
C GLU A 211 -10.89 18.27 5.30
#